data_AF-A0AAW4VPT4-F1
#
_entry.id   AF-A0AAW4VPT4-F1
#
_cell.length_a   1.000
_cell.length_b   1.000
_cell.length_c   1.000
_cell.angle_alpha   90.00
_cell.angle_beta   90.00
_cell.angle_gamma   90.00
#
_symmetry.space_group_name_H-M   'P 1'
#
loop_
_entity.id
_entity.type
_entity.pdbx_description
1 polymer ?
#
loop_
_entity_poly.entity_id
_entity_poly.type
_entity_poly.pdbx_seq_one_letter_code
_entity_poly.pdbx_strand_id
1 'polypeptide(L)' 'MKETNYSLIITDLEKRILIQGLTLLKNKQINENKKYDFIDDLIIKACDAPAIQNKKKHFYEER' A
#
# COMPACT_ATOMS: atom_id res chain seq x y z
N MET A 1 -4.54 18.86 -19.10
CA MET A 1 -5.30 17.60 -19.22
C MET A 1 -5.72 17.22 -17.80
N LYS A 2 -7.00 16.96 -17.51
CA LYS A 2 -7.42 16.60 -16.15
C LYS A 2 -6.88 15.21 -15.82
N GLU A 3 -6.18 15.05 -14.71
CA GLU A 3 -5.76 13.74 -14.21
C GLU A 3 -7.00 12.93 -13.81
N THR A 4 -7.10 11.71 -14.33
CA THR A 4 -8.14 10.76 -13.95
C THR A 4 -7.74 10.12 -12.62
N ASN A 5 -8.53 10.37 -11.57
CA ASN A 5 -8.31 9.78 -10.26
C ASN A 5 -9.19 8.53 -10.08
N TYR A 6 -8.61 7.43 -9.65
CA TYR A 6 -9.32 6.19 -9.34
C TYR A 6 -9.28 5.93 -7.84
N SER A 7 -10.42 5.54 -7.27
CA SER A 7 -10.48 5.02 -5.90
C SER A 7 -10.37 3.51 -5.93
N LEU A 8 -9.32 2.96 -5.33
CA LEU A 8 -9.11 1.53 -5.22
C LEU A 8 -9.52 1.06 -3.82
N ILE A 9 -10.28 -0.03 -3.79
CA ILE A 9 -10.58 -0.76 -2.56
C ILE A 9 -9.65 -1.96 -2.54
N ILE A 10 -8.81 -2.06 -1.51
CA ILE A 10 -7.74 -3.09 -1.42
C ILE A 10 -7.91 -3.92 -0.15
N THR A 11 -7.37 -5.12 -0.11
CA THR A 11 -7.33 -5.94 1.11
C THR A 11 -6.24 -5.45 2.07
N ASP A 12 -6.33 -5.88 3.34
CA ASP A 12 -5.28 -5.60 4.33
C ASP A 12 -3.90 -6.13 3.91
N LEU A 13 -3.87 -7.24 3.16
CA LEU A 13 -2.62 -7.81 2.65
C LEU A 13 -2.00 -6.91 1.57
N GLU A 14 -2.80 -6.51 0.58
CA GLU A 14 -2.35 -5.61 -0.48
C GLU A 14 -1.89 -4.26 0.08
N LYS A 15 -2.59 -3.74 1.09
CA LYS A 15 -2.18 -2.52 1.82
C LYS A 15 -0.78 -2.69 2.44
N ARG A 16 -0.52 -3.81 3.12
CA ARG A 16 0.81 -4.08 3.71
C ARG A 16 1.89 -4.21 2.65
N ILE A 17 1.62 -4.91 1.55
CA ILE A 17 2.56 -5.07 0.43
C ILE A 17 2.91 -3.70 -0.16
N LEU A 18 1.93 -2.83 -0.38
CA LEU A 18 2.14 -1.47 -0.89
C LEU A 18 3.03 -0.65 0.05
N ILE A 19 2.69 -0.59 1.34
CA ILE A 19 3.48 0.15 2.34
C ILE A 19 4.92 -0.37 2.41
N GLN A 20 5.10 -1.70 2.41
CA GLN A 20 6.42 -2.31 2.43
C GLN A 20 7.23 -1.99 1.18
N GLY A 21 6.63 -2.09 0.00
CA GLY A 21 7.26 -1.74 -1.28
C GLY A 21 7.69 -0.27 -1.34
N LEU A 22 6.82 0.64 -0.90
CA LEU A 22 7.12 2.07 -0.83
C LEU A 22 8.24 2.37 0.18
N THR A 23 8.25 1.70 1.33
CA THR A 23 9.32 1.83 2.33
C THR A 23 10.67 1.37 1.77
N LEU A 24 10.70 0.24 1.07
CA LEU A 24 11.92 -0.25 0.40
C LEU A 24 12.40 0.74 -0.68
N LEU A 25 11.48 1.30 -1.46
CA LEU A 25 11.80 2.31 -2.45
C LEU A 25 12.39 3.57 -1.78
N LYS A 26 11.78 4.06 -0.70
CA LYS A 26 12.30 5.21 0.06
C LYS A 26 13.73 4.98 0.51
N ASN A 27 14.00 3.83 1.12
CA ASN A 27 15.35 3.47 1.58
C ASN A 27 16.36 3.44 0.42
N LYS A 28 15.97 2.91 -0.74
CA LYS A 28 16.82 2.92 -1.93
C LYS A 28 17.10 4.35 -2.43
N GLN A 29 16.08 5.21 -2.48
CA GLN A 29 16.23 6.61 -2.91
C GLN A 29 17.13 7.40 -1.95
N ILE A 30 17.03 7.16 -0.64
CA ILE A 30 17.93 7.73 0.38
C ILE A 30 19.38 7.32 0.10
N ASN A 31 19.62 6.02 -0.13
CA ASN A 31 20.97 5.51 -0.43
C ASN A 31 21.54 6.09 -1.74
N GLU A 32 20.67 6.38 -2.72
CA GLU A 32 21.03 6.99 -4.00
C GLU A 32 21.04 8.53 -3.97
N ASN A 33 20.84 9.15 -2.80
CA ASN A 33 20.75 10.59 -2.59
C ASN A 33 19.73 11.29 -3.51
N LYS A 34 18.59 10.64 -3.75
CA LYS A 34 17.49 11.12 -4.57
C LYS A 34 16.35 11.65 -3.70
N LYS A 35 15.47 12.46 -4.30
CA LYS A 35 14.26 12.94 -3.61
C LYS A 35 13.36 11.75 -3.25
N TYR A 36 12.83 11.76 -2.03
CA TYR A 36 11.97 10.69 -1.53
C TYR A 36 10.72 11.20 -0.79
N ASP A 37 10.57 12.51 -0.57
CA ASP A 37 9.47 13.10 0.21
C ASP A 37 8.08 12.69 -0.32
N PHE A 38 7.95 12.58 -1.65
CA PHE A 38 6.70 12.15 -2.30
C PHE A 38 6.30 10.70 -1.94
N ILE A 39 7.25 9.87 -1.50
CA ILE A 39 6.97 8.48 -1.11
C ILE A 39 6.22 8.45 0.22
N ASP A 40 6.49 9.40 1.12
CA ASP A 40 5.76 9.51 2.38
C ASP A 40 4.29 9.86 2.13
N ASP A 41 4.02 10.77 1.20
CA ASP A 41 2.65 11.09 0.77
C ASP A 41 1.92 9.87 0.19
N LEU A 42 2.63 9.03 -0.58
CA LEU A 42 2.08 7.79 -1.13
C LEU A 42 1.80 6.75 -0.04
N ILE A 43 2.66 6.65 0.97
CA ILE A 43 2.46 5.76 2.12
C ILE A 43 1.21 6.18 2.91
N ILE A 44 1.04 7.48 3.18
CA ILE A 44 -0.14 8.01 3.87
C ILE A 44 -1.41 7.68 3.07
N LYS A 45 -1.41 7.94 1.75
CA LYS A 45 -2.54 7.59 0.87
C LYS A 45 -2.85 6.08 0.89
N ALA A 46 -1.83 5.23 0.92
CA ALA A 46 -2.01 3.77 1.00
C ALA A 46 -2.58 3.33 2.36
N CYS A 47 -2.15 3.97 3.46
CA CYS A 47 -2.71 3.74 4.79
C CYS A 47 -4.20 4.10 4.85
N ASP A 48 -4.56 5.26 4.30
CA ASP A 48 -5.93 5.79 4.29
C ASP A 48 -6.85 5.10 3.26
N ALA A 49 -6.30 4.32 2.34
CA ALA A 49 -7.07 3.59 1.34
C ALA A 49 -8.12 2.68 2.02
N PRO A 50 -9.38 2.69 1.55
CA PRO A 50 -10.42 1.85 2.12
C PRO A 50 -10.03 0.37 1.98
N ALA A 51 -9.99 -0.32 3.12
CA ALA A 51 -9.62 -1.73 3.17
C ALA A 51 -10.85 -2.63 3.23
N ILE A 52 -10.91 -3.66 2.38
CA ILE A 52 -11.81 -4.79 2.61
C ILE A 52 -11.21 -5.57 3.77
N GLN A 53 -11.84 -5.43 4.94
CA GLN A 53 -11.55 -6.33 6.05
C GLN A 53 -11.93 -7.74 5.59
N ASN A 54 -10.93 -8.56 5.30
CA ASN A 54 -11.13 -9.99 5.16
C ASN A 54 -11.51 -10.49 6.56
N LYS A 55 -12.82 -10.49 6.87
CA LYS A 55 -13.37 -11.37 7.89
C LYS A 55 -13.09 -12.78 7.38
N LYS A 56 -11.93 -13.32 7.76
CA LYS A 56 -11.56 -14.71 7.49
C LYS A 56 -12.71 -15.58 7.98
N LYS A 57 -13.54 -16.08 7.06
CA LYS A 57 -14.24 -17.32 7.31
C LYS A 57 -13.13 -18.37 7.38
N HIS A 58 -12.74 -18.72 8.59
CA HIS A 58 -11.98 -19.93 8.86
C HIS A 58 -12.83 -21.10 8.36
N PHE A 59 -12.70 -21.48 7.10
CA PHE A 59 -13.02 -22.83 6.67
C PHE A 59 -11.79 -23.66 6.99
N TYR A 60 -11.77 -24.24 8.19
CA TYR A 60 -11.07 -25.50 8.38
C TYR A 60 -11.80 -26.51 7.49
N GLU A 61 -11.25 -26.82 6.32
CA GLU A 61 -11.57 -28.09 5.69
C GLU A 61 -10.83 -29.15 6.49
N GLU A 62 -11.56 -29.85 7.36
CA GLU A 62 -11.13 -31.13 7.91
C GLU A 62 -10.86 -32.08 6.73
N ARG A 63 -9.62 -32.53 6.61
CA ARG A 63 -9.23 -33.62 5.71
C ARG A 63 -8.24 -34.53 6.41
#